data_AF-A0A9P4L451-F1
#
_entry.id   AF-A0A9P4L451-F1
#
_cell.length_a   1.000
_cell.length_b   1.000
_cell.length_c   1.000
_cell.angle_alpha   90.00
_cell.angle_beta   90.00
_cell.angle_gamma   90.00
#
_symmetry.space_group_name_H-M   'P 1'
#
loop_
_entity.id
_entity.type
_entity.pdbx_description
1 polymer ?
#
loop_
_entity_poly.entity_id
_entity_poly.type
_entity_poly.pdbx_seq_one_letter_code
_entity_poly.pdbx_strand_id
1 'polypeptide(L)'
;MPPSLIVKLKSEHFQHPFRQTSIPGKGQGLVASRDIARGSRVLSEAPLLSVPSGAVKSCDIVDAYMKLDQFGRAAFLALCRAPNADLGEISPKFSPEMKHVLFVYATNERGRRIFSQGSRINHSCVPNLEHAWNANIGQGTFQAIKDIRKEDELTISYIQGANWTKEKRQRTLKLWGFTCSCSLCQDSIDARISERILVERQTKLQYLLIGHRKSSADWKQCVEICTTTASSQTVQGTPTRERSLSFLNAAKYSWRLGRWDHAEYYIKSALQHEKICIGTDHPDYIYGQRILILLKTAIAEQDAYKSAKELRNSDDLRELAERWDQYAKWQLNPQTKQKMREPEHDWRLHNPRKAMWWALVDLNREKREHEDPQHVAI
;
A
#
# COMPACT_ATOMS: atom_id res chain seq x y z
N MET A 1 -45.99 -24.45 -10.42
CA MET A 1 -44.57 -24.85 -10.56
C MET A 1 -44.09 -25.34 -9.20
N PRO A 2 -43.34 -26.45 -9.09
CA PRO A 2 -43.06 -27.06 -7.81
C PRO A 2 -41.98 -26.28 -7.03
N PRO A 3 -41.97 -26.38 -5.67
CA PRO A 3 -41.01 -25.70 -4.78
C PRO A 3 -39.54 -26.10 -4.95
N SER A 4 -39.22 -26.97 -5.92
CA SER A 4 -37.89 -27.53 -6.15
C SER A 4 -36.92 -26.61 -6.89
N LEU A 5 -37.37 -25.44 -7.36
CA LEU A 5 -36.51 -24.42 -8.00
C LEU A 5 -35.98 -23.35 -7.03
N ILE A 6 -36.49 -23.26 -5.79
CA ILE A 6 -36.02 -22.29 -4.77
C ILE A 6 -34.82 -22.81 -3.96
N VAL A 7 -34.44 -24.08 -4.12
CA VAL A 7 -33.37 -24.74 -3.34
C VAL A 7 -32.09 -25.03 -4.17
N LYS A 8 -32.07 -24.70 -5.47
CA LYS A 8 -30.88 -24.86 -6.33
C LYS A 8 -29.96 -23.62 -6.43
N LEU A 9 -30.09 -22.67 -5.50
CA LEU A 9 -29.13 -21.57 -5.28
C LEU A 9 -28.48 -21.65 -3.90
N LYS A 10 -28.29 -22.87 -3.36
CA LYS A 10 -27.36 -23.11 -2.26
C LYS A 10 -26.17 -23.90 -2.77
N SER A 11 -24.97 -23.36 -2.51
CA SER A 11 -23.71 -24.07 -2.36
C SER A 11 -22.82 -24.35 -3.58
N GLU A 12 -22.74 -23.45 -4.56
CA GLU A 12 -21.38 -23.05 -4.98
C GLU A 12 -20.87 -22.02 -3.96
N HIS A 13 -20.75 -22.46 -2.70
CA HIS A 13 -19.99 -21.73 -1.73
C HIS A 13 -18.56 -21.78 -2.25
N PHE A 14 -18.10 -20.72 -2.92
CA PHE A 14 -16.75 -20.26 -2.68
C PHE A 14 -16.68 -20.04 -1.17
N GLN A 15 -16.41 -21.10 -0.41
CA GLN A 15 -16.08 -20.97 0.99
C GLN A 15 -14.76 -20.22 0.95
N HIS A 16 -14.86 -18.90 1.10
CA HIS A 16 -13.70 -18.10 1.42
C HIS A 16 -12.91 -18.85 2.51
N PRO A 17 -11.58 -18.76 2.52
CA PRO A 17 -10.78 -19.45 3.53
C PRO A 17 -10.94 -18.84 4.94
N PHE A 18 -12.05 -18.16 5.19
CA PHE A 18 -12.42 -17.48 6.42
C PHE A 18 -13.93 -17.50 6.65
N ARG A 19 -14.31 -17.23 7.90
CA ARG A 19 -15.68 -17.01 8.34
C ARG A 19 -15.75 -15.74 9.18
N GLN A 20 -16.90 -15.09 9.17
CA GLN A 20 -17.15 -13.97 10.08
C GLN A 20 -17.52 -14.48 11.48
N THR A 21 -17.09 -13.77 12.52
CA THR A 21 -17.42 -14.07 13.92
C THR A 21 -17.37 -12.82 14.78
N SER A 22 -17.95 -12.87 15.98
CA SER A 22 -17.68 -11.85 16.98
C SER A 22 -16.30 -12.06 17.60
N ILE A 23 -15.53 -10.99 17.74
CA ILE A 23 -14.21 -10.95 18.36
C ILE A 23 -14.31 -10.11 19.64
N PRO A 24 -13.97 -10.66 20.82
CA PRO A 24 -14.00 -9.94 22.08
C PRO A 24 -13.27 -8.60 22.00
N GLY A 25 -13.95 -7.51 22.38
CA GLY A 25 -13.39 -6.15 22.37
C GLY A 25 -13.17 -5.52 20.99
N LYS A 26 -13.43 -6.22 19.88
CA LYS A 26 -13.26 -5.70 18.50
C LYS A 26 -14.54 -5.76 17.64
N GLY A 27 -15.65 -6.23 18.20
CA GLY A 27 -16.92 -6.31 17.48
C GLY A 27 -16.98 -7.52 16.54
N GLN A 28 -17.18 -7.28 15.24
CA GLN A 28 -17.20 -8.33 14.22
C GLN A 28 -15.83 -8.39 13.53
N GLY A 29 -15.34 -9.60 13.28
CA GLY A 29 -14.07 -9.85 12.60
C GLY A 29 -14.14 -11.07 11.70
N LEU A 30 -13.05 -11.32 10.97
CA LEU A 30 -12.87 -12.54 10.18
C LEU A 30 -11.83 -13.46 10.83
N VAL A 31 -12.09 -14.76 10.83
CA VAL A 31 -11.13 -15.80 11.27
C VAL A 31 -10.94 -16.82 10.17
N ALA A 32 -9.75 -17.40 10.07
CA ALA A 32 -9.45 -18.41 9.07
C ALA A 32 -10.28 -19.69 9.28
N SER A 33 -10.88 -20.23 8.23
CA SER A 33 -11.67 -21.48 8.28
C SER A 33 -10.83 -22.73 8.03
N ARG A 34 -9.58 -22.54 7.59
CA ARG A 34 -8.54 -23.53 7.34
C ARG A 34 -7.17 -22.87 7.42
N ASP A 35 -6.10 -23.66 7.42
CA ASP A 35 -4.74 -23.13 7.29
C ASP A 35 -4.58 -22.41 5.93
N ILE A 36 -3.93 -21.24 5.96
CA ILE A 36 -3.65 -20.39 4.79
C ILE A 36 -2.15 -20.19 4.72
N ALA A 37 -1.56 -20.60 3.60
CA ALA A 37 -0.12 -20.44 3.36
C ALA A 37 0.23 -18.98 3.06
N ARG A 38 1.40 -18.55 3.53
CA ARG A 38 2.01 -17.26 3.18
C ARG A 38 2.09 -17.07 1.65
N GLY A 39 1.72 -15.88 1.19
CA GLY A 39 1.66 -15.48 -0.22
C GLY A 39 0.30 -15.77 -0.89
N SER A 40 -0.63 -16.43 -0.20
CA SER A 40 -1.96 -16.71 -0.75
C SER A 40 -2.80 -15.43 -0.83
N ARG A 41 -3.55 -15.27 -1.93
CA ARG A 41 -4.61 -14.25 -2.03
C ARG A 41 -5.86 -14.78 -1.31
N VAL A 42 -6.15 -14.21 -0.14
CA VAL A 42 -7.23 -14.62 0.78
C VAL A 42 -8.58 -14.06 0.32
N LEU A 43 -8.58 -12.82 -0.15
CA LEU A 43 -9.75 -12.11 -0.64
C LEU A 43 -9.36 -11.22 -1.82
N SER A 44 -10.24 -11.15 -2.81
CA SER A 44 -10.19 -10.22 -3.92
C SER A 44 -11.63 -9.80 -4.21
N GLU A 45 -11.94 -8.52 -4.06
CA GLU A 45 -13.30 -8.04 -4.26
C GLU A 45 -13.35 -6.68 -4.96
N ALA A 46 -14.39 -6.47 -5.75
CA ALA A 46 -14.71 -5.15 -6.29
C ALA A 46 -15.13 -4.23 -5.13
N PRO A 47 -14.86 -2.92 -5.23
CA PRO A 47 -15.29 -1.98 -4.21
C PRO A 47 -16.83 -1.91 -4.17
N LEU A 48 -17.40 -1.96 -2.97
CA LEU A 48 -18.81 -1.69 -2.72
C LEU A 48 -19.16 -0.24 -3.07
N LEU A 49 -18.26 0.70 -2.74
CA LEU A 49 -18.39 2.12 -3.06
C LEU A 49 -17.01 2.67 -3.43
N SER A 50 -16.96 3.51 -4.46
CA SER A 50 -15.76 4.25 -4.87
C SER A 50 -16.10 5.71 -5.08
N VAL A 51 -15.24 6.62 -4.64
CA VAL A 51 -15.38 8.06 -4.92
C VAL A 51 -14.31 8.55 -5.90
N PRO A 52 -14.55 9.66 -6.63
CA PRO A 52 -13.62 10.18 -7.64
C PRO A 52 -12.22 10.51 -7.11
N SER A 53 -11.28 10.66 -8.04
CA SER A 53 -9.92 11.10 -7.71
C SER A 53 -9.86 12.60 -7.44
N GLY A 54 -9.10 13.00 -6.42
CA GLY A 54 -8.92 14.40 -6.02
C GLY A 54 -9.16 14.62 -4.53
N ALA A 55 -9.35 15.88 -4.13
CA ALA A 55 -9.83 16.21 -2.78
C ALA A 55 -11.29 15.75 -2.66
N VAL A 56 -11.50 14.64 -1.95
CA VAL A 56 -12.82 14.06 -1.74
C VAL A 56 -13.63 14.98 -0.83
N LYS A 57 -14.78 15.43 -1.32
CA LYS A 57 -15.72 16.23 -0.53
C LYS A 57 -16.78 15.33 0.09
N SER A 58 -17.36 15.78 1.20
CA SER A 58 -18.52 15.13 1.82
C SER A 58 -19.66 14.85 0.83
N CYS A 59 -19.92 15.74 -0.14
CA CYS A 59 -20.95 15.51 -1.17
C CYS A 59 -20.61 14.33 -2.10
N ASP A 60 -19.34 14.14 -2.47
CA ASP A 60 -18.94 13.06 -3.37
C ASP A 60 -19.21 11.69 -2.75
N ILE A 61 -19.03 11.58 -1.42
CA ILE A 61 -19.30 10.37 -0.64
C ILE A 61 -20.81 10.09 -0.60
N VAL A 62 -21.61 11.10 -0.26
CA VAL A 62 -23.08 10.96 -0.19
C VAL A 62 -23.64 10.62 -1.57
N ASP A 63 -23.19 11.27 -2.63
CA ASP A 63 -23.64 11.01 -4.01
C ASP A 63 -23.26 9.59 -4.46
N ALA A 64 -22.06 9.11 -4.11
CA ALA A 64 -21.66 7.74 -4.39
C ALA A 64 -22.53 6.73 -3.64
N TYR A 65 -22.87 7.00 -2.39
CA TYR A 65 -23.78 6.16 -1.59
C TYR A 65 -25.20 6.14 -2.17
N MET A 66 -25.73 7.30 -2.61
CA MET A 66 -27.06 7.38 -3.21
C MET A 66 -27.18 6.61 -4.52
N LYS A 67 -26.07 6.32 -5.20
CA LYS A 67 -26.04 5.48 -6.42
C LYS A 67 -26.06 3.97 -6.13
N LEU A 68 -25.82 3.54 -4.89
CA LEU A 68 -25.94 2.13 -4.52
C LEU A 68 -27.40 1.68 -4.60
N ASP A 69 -27.61 0.42 -4.98
CA ASP A 69 -28.92 -0.22 -4.89
C ASP A 69 -29.29 -0.55 -3.43
N GLN A 70 -30.49 -1.10 -3.20
CA GLN A 70 -30.96 -1.41 -1.86
C GLN A 70 -30.03 -2.38 -1.10
N PHE A 71 -29.41 -3.33 -1.79
CA PHE A 71 -28.55 -4.33 -1.17
C PHE A 71 -27.19 -3.73 -0.83
N GLY A 72 -26.63 -2.91 -1.71
CA GLY A 72 -25.38 -2.19 -1.50
C GLY A 72 -25.49 -1.18 -0.36
N ARG A 73 -26.61 -0.44 -0.27
CA ARG A 73 -26.89 0.46 0.87
C ARG A 73 -26.99 -0.31 2.18
N ALA A 74 -27.73 -1.43 2.20
CA ALA A 74 -27.85 -2.26 3.40
C ALA A 74 -26.49 -2.83 3.82
N ALA A 75 -25.68 -3.33 2.88
CA ALA A 75 -24.35 -3.83 3.14
C ALA A 75 -23.41 -2.74 3.68
N PHE A 76 -23.47 -1.53 3.09
CA PHE A 76 -22.68 -0.37 3.51
C PHE A 76 -23.04 0.06 4.94
N LEU A 77 -24.33 0.24 5.24
CA LEU A 77 -24.80 0.65 6.56
C LEU A 77 -24.57 -0.41 7.65
N ALA A 78 -24.38 -1.68 7.27
CA ALA A 78 -24.03 -2.76 8.18
C ALA A 78 -22.53 -2.79 8.56
N LEU A 79 -21.70 -1.92 7.99
CA LEU A 79 -20.29 -1.78 8.36
C LEU A 79 -20.13 -1.03 9.69
N CYS A 80 -18.95 -1.18 10.29
CA CYS A 80 -18.66 -0.51 11.55
C CYS A 80 -18.70 1.02 11.35
N ARG A 81 -19.24 1.72 12.33
CA ARG A 81 -19.10 3.18 12.46
C ARG A 81 -18.33 3.44 13.74
N ALA A 82 -17.38 4.37 13.70
CA ALA A 82 -16.81 4.87 14.94
C ALA A 82 -17.70 6.00 15.47
N PRO A 83 -18.32 5.84 16.64
CA PRO A 83 -19.16 6.89 17.21
C PRO A 83 -18.37 8.15 17.60
N ASN A 84 -17.05 8.03 17.74
CA ASN A 84 -16.14 9.09 18.18
C ASN A 84 -15.18 9.56 17.08
N ALA A 85 -15.43 9.23 15.81
CA ALA A 85 -14.63 9.76 14.72
C ALA A 85 -14.79 11.29 14.66
N ASP A 86 -13.71 12.03 14.87
CA ASP A 86 -13.71 13.47 14.68
C ASP A 86 -13.55 13.76 13.19
N LEU A 87 -14.67 13.99 12.49
CA LEU A 87 -14.69 14.36 11.08
C LEU A 87 -14.58 15.88 10.88
N GLY A 88 -14.29 16.65 11.93
CA GLY A 88 -14.37 18.10 11.92
C GLY A 88 -15.81 18.62 11.83
N GLU A 89 -15.96 19.91 11.51
CA GLU A 89 -17.27 20.54 11.34
C GLU A 89 -17.97 20.04 10.07
N ILE A 90 -18.78 19.00 10.21
CA ILE A 90 -19.66 18.56 9.14
C ILE A 90 -20.72 19.64 8.88
N SER A 91 -20.78 20.14 7.64
CA SER A 91 -21.74 21.15 7.23
C SER A 91 -23.17 20.84 7.69
N PRO A 92 -23.90 21.82 8.27
CA PRO A 92 -25.25 21.60 8.79
C PRO A 92 -26.27 21.21 7.70
N LYS A 93 -25.92 21.37 6.42
CA LYS A 93 -26.75 20.96 5.27
C LYS A 93 -26.98 19.45 5.19
N PHE A 94 -26.14 18.62 5.83
CA PHE A 94 -26.27 17.18 5.79
C PHE A 94 -27.26 16.69 6.85
N SER A 95 -28.23 15.87 6.42
CA SER A 95 -29.19 15.22 7.32
C SER A 95 -28.49 14.22 8.27
N PRO A 96 -29.13 13.78 9.36
CA PRO A 96 -28.58 12.74 10.24
C PRO A 96 -28.16 11.46 9.50
N GLU A 97 -28.92 11.05 8.48
CA GLU A 97 -28.64 9.88 7.65
C GLU A 97 -27.41 10.12 6.77
N MET A 98 -27.27 11.30 6.17
CA MET A 98 -26.08 11.66 5.39
C MET A 98 -24.84 11.72 6.27
N LYS A 99 -24.95 12.27 7.49
CA LYS A 99 -23.85 12.27 8.47
C LYS A 99 -23.44 10.83 8.80
N HIS A 100 -24.40 9.94 9.01
CA HIS A 100 -24.13 8.53 9.26
C HIS A 100 -23.33 7.88 8.12
N VAL A 101 -23.66 8.18 6.86
CA VAL A 101 -22.90 7.71 5.68
C VAL A 101 -21.45 8.19 5.74
N LEU A 102 -21.21 9.46 6.12
CA LEU A 102 -19.86 10.01 6.25
C LEU A 102 -19.05 9.29 7.34
N PHE A 103 -19.67 8.98 8.49
CA PHE A 103 -19.01 8.23 9.57
C PHE A 103 -18.65 6.79 9.18
N VAL A 104 -19.55 6.10 8.47
CA VAL A 104 -19.26 4.76 7.95
C VAL A 104 -18.14 4.83 6.92
N TYR A 105 -18.17 5.81 6.01
CA TYR A 105 -17.11 5.98 5.03
C TYR A 105 -15.75 6.18 5.71
N ALA A 106 -15.64 7.15 6.63
CA ALA A 106 -14.39 7.56 7.29
C ALA A 106 -13.72 6.51 8.19
N THR A 107 -14.36 5.36 8.40
CA THR A 107 -13.80 4.27 9.22
C THR A 107 -13.48 3.02 8.42
N ASN A 108 -13.91 2.98 7.17
CA ASN A 108 -13.80 1.80 6.30
C ASN A 108 -13.08 2.12 4.99
N GLU A 109 -12.84 3.38 4.68
CA GLU A 109 -12.23 3.82 3.45
C GLU A 109 -10.77 3.35 3.34
N ARG A 110 -10.44 2.79 2.19
CA ARG A 110 -9.08 2.38 1.85
C ARG A 110 -8.76 2.86 0.46
N GLY A 111 -8.01 3.96 0.39
CA GLY A 111 -7.70 4.61 -0.88
C GLY A 111 -8.96 4.99 -1.64
N ARG A 112 -9.91 5.68 -0.98
CA ARG A 112 -11.17 6.19 -1.57
C ARG A 112 -12.20 5.12 -1.96
N ARG A 113 -12.08 3.93 -1.37
CA ARG A 113 -12.90 2.77 -1.68
C ARG A 113 -13.38 2.09 -0.40
N ILE A 114 -14.57 1.54 -0.46
CA ILE A 114 -15.17 0.76 0.63
C ILE A 114 -15.38 -0.65 0.11
N PHE A 115 -15.04 -1.63 0.94
CA PHE A 115 -15.13 -3.05 0.59
C PHE A 115 -16.13 -3.74 1.50
N SER A 116 -16.83 -4.77 1.03
CA SER A 116 -17.87 -5.41 1.83
C SER A 116 -17.26 -6.34 2.90
N GLN A 117 -16.41 -7.27 2.46
CA GLN A 117 -15.80 -8.28 3.32
C GLN A 117 -14.50 -7.74 3.92
N GLY A 118 -13.72 -7.01 3.13
CA GLY A 118 -12.45 -6.41 3.53
C GLY A 118 -12.57 -5.40 4.67
N SER A 119 -13.71 -4.71 4.77
CA SER A 119 -14.00 -3.79 5.88
C SER A 119 -14.30 -4.50 7.21
N ARG A 120 -14.53 -5.82 7.18
CA ARG A 120 -14.72 -6.64 8.39
C ARG A 120 -13.40 -7.20 8.93
N ILE A 121 -12.28 -6.97 8.26
CA ILE A 121 -10.95 -7.42 8.71
C ILE A 121 -10.44 -6.43 9.74
N ASN A 122 -10.22 -6.91 10.97
CA ASN A 122 -9.80 -6.08 12.09
C ASN A 122 -8.37 -5.57 11.98
N HIS A 123 -8.04 -4.60 12.84
CA HIS A 123 -6.69 -4.06 12.96
C HIS A 123 -5.74 -4.97 13.75
N SER A 124 -4.49 -5.02 13.30
CA SER A 124 -3.31 -5.32 14.12
C SER A 124 -2.12 -4.49 13.62
N CYS A 125 -1.26 -4.01 14.51
CA CYS A 125 0.01 -3.40 14.10
C CYS A 125 1.01 -4.44 13.60
N VAL A 126 0.78 -5.72 13.92
CA VAL A 126 1.52 -6.90 13.43
C VAL A 126 0.60 -7.78 12.57
N PRO A 127 0.08 -7.27 11.44
CA PRO A 127 -0.96 -7.96 10.70
C PRO A 127 -0.49 -9.29 10.10
N ASN A 128 -1.45 -10.12 9.70
CA ASN A 128 -1.19 -11.33 8.91
C ASN A 128 -1.67 -11.21 7.47
N LEU A 129 -2.45 -10.17 7.15
CA LEU A 129 -2.82 -9.80 5.79
C LEU A 129 -2.24 -8.43 5.40
N GLU A 130 -1.95 -8.27 4.12
CA GLU A 130 -1.69 -6.97 3.48
C GLU A 130 -2.86 -6.64 2.55
N HIS A 131 -3.32 -5.39 2.57
CA HIS A 131 -4.33 -4.89 1.64
C HIS A 131 -3.68 -4.01 0.57
N ALA A 132 -4.03 -4.23 -0.69
CA ALA A 132 -3.64 -3.36 -1.80
C ALA A 132 -4.72 -3.29 -2.87
N TRP A 133 -4.86 -2.11 -3.49
CA TRP A 133 -5.70 -1.91 -4.67
C TRP A 133 -4.98 -2.36 -5.93
N ASN A 134 -5.45 -3.44 -6.55
CA ASN A 134 -4.91 -3.90 -7.82
C ASN A 134 -5.69 -3.24 -8.98
N ALA A 135 -5.09 -2.21 -9.57
CA ALA A 135 -5.69 -1.48 -10.68
C ALA A 135 -5.81 -2.29 -11.99
N ASN A 136 -5.06 -3.39 -12.16
CA ASN A 136 -5.16 -4.24 -13.36
C ASN A 136 -6.48 -5.03 -13.39
N ILE A 137 -7.00 -5.40 -12.21
CA ILE A 137 -8.25 -6.18 -12.09
C ILE A 137 -9.39 -5.37 -11.46
N GLY A 138 -9.13 -4.13 -11.05
CA GLY A 138 -10.14 -3.26 -10.44
C GLY A 138 -10.66 -3.77 -9.09
N GLN A 139 -9.81 -4.40 -8.27
CA GLN A 139 -10.21 -5.02 -7.00
C GLN A 139 -9.29 -4.66 -5.84
N GLY A 140 -9.87 -4.59 -4.64
CA GLY A 140 -9.12 -4.62 -3.39
C GLY A 140 -8.70 -6.06 -3.12
N THR A 141 -7.40 -6.26 -2.91
CA THR A 141 -6.82 -7.58 -2.72
C THR A 141 -6.21 -7.69 -1.34
N PHE A 142 -6.33 -8.86 -0.72
CA PHE A 142 -5.84 -9.14 0.62
C PHE A 142 -4.96 -10.39 0.58
N GLN A 143 -3.66 -10.23 0.80
CA GLN A 143 -2.67 -11.31 0.71
C GLN A 143 -2.17 -11.72 2.09
N ALA A 144 -2.03 -13.02 2.33
CA ALA A 144 -1.39 -13.52 3.54
C ALA A 144 0.12 -13.23 3.52
N ILE A 145 0.61 -12.44 4.46
CA ILE A 145 2.05 -12.11 4.58
C ILE A 145 2.80 -13.03 5.54
N LYS A 146 2.06 -13.93 6.21
CA LYS A 146 2.53 -14.98 7.12
C LYS A 146 1.67 -16.24 6.89
N ASP A 147 2.11 -17.38 7.39
CA ASP A 147 1.23 -18.53 7.52
C ASP A 147 0.17 -18.24 8.59
N ILE A 148 -1.06 -18.64 8.34
CA ILE A 148 -2.21 -18.39 9.20
C ILE A 148 -2.85 -19.75 9.50
N ARG A 149 -3.01 -20.09 10.78
CA ARG A 149 -3.65 -21.33 11.17
C ARG A 149 -5.16 -21.19 11.14
N LYS A 150 -5.85 -22.31 10.98
CA LYS A 150 -7.29 -22.38 11.20
C LYS A 150 -7.65 -21.74 12.56
N GLU A 151 -8.73 -20.97 12.58
CA GLU A 151 -9.23 -20.17 13.72
C GLU A 151 -8.42 -18.92 14.08
N ASP A 152 -7.26 -18.65 13.46
CA ASP A 152 -6.55 -17.38 13.66
C ASP A 152 -7.39 -16.20 13.13
N GLU A 153 -7.39 -15.09 13.87
CA GLU A 153 -7.99 -13.84 13.42
C GLU A 153 -7.24 -13.27 12.21
N LEU A 154 -7.98 -12.92 11.16
CA LEU A 154 -7.45 -12.19 10.01
C LEU A 154 -7.37 -10.71 10.34
N THR A 155 -6.20 -10.11 10.13
CA THR A 155 -5.93 -8.72 10.48
C THR A 155 -5.10 -8.00 9.43
N ILE A 156 -5.39 -6.72 9.24
CA ILE A 156 -4.60 -5.77 8.42
C ILE A 156 -4.14 -4.60 9.28
N SER A 157 -3.16 -3.83 8.81
CA SER A 157 -2.82 -2.53 9.42
C SER A 157 -3.72 -1.43 8.85
N TYR A 158 -4.30 -0.60 9.72
CA TYR A 158 -5.15 0.53 9.30
C TYR A 158 -4.34 1.81 9.12
N ILE A 159 -3.13 1.86 9.68
CA ILE A 159 -2.39 3.10 9.91
C ILE A 159 -0.96 3.08 9.36
N GLN A 160 -0.52 1.96 8.78
CA GLN A 160 0.85 1.77 8.27
C GLN A 160 1.92 2.34 9.22
N GLY A 161 1.77 2.00 10.50
CA GLY A 161 2.57 2.56 11.58
C GLY A 161 3.63 1.60 12.09
N ALA A 162 4.13 0.66 11.28
CA ALA A 162 5.10 -0.34 11.76
C ALA A 162 6.37 0.32 12.33
N ASN A 163 6.73 1.49 11.81
CA ASN A 163 7.88 2.25 12.26
C ASN A 163 7.52 3.44 13.18
N TRP A 164 6.27 3.56 13.65
CA TRP A 164 5.88 4.65 14.55
C TRP A 164 6.07 4.25 16.01
N THR A 165 5.99 5.23 16.93
CA THR A 165 5.86 4.90 18.36
C THR A 165 4.47 4.36 18.68
N LYS A 166 4.34 3.66 19.80
CA LYS A 166 3.10 3.18 20.39
C LYS A 166 2.15 4.34 20.60
N GLU A 167 2.61 5.46 21.14
CA GLU A 167 1.78 6.64 21.36
C GLU A 167 1.20 7.15 20.04
N LYS A 168 2.03 7.24 19.00
CA LYS A 168 1.57 7.67 17.67
C LYS A 168 0.59 6.67 17.07
N ARG A 169 0.86 5.35 17.13
CA ARG A 169 -0.06 4.31 16.67
C ARG A 169 -1.41 4.39 17.39
N GLN A 170 -1.41 4.45 18.72
CA GLN A 170 -2.64 4.53 19.51
C GLN A 170 -3.40 5.83 19.25
N ARG A 171 -2.69 6.97 19.10
CA ARG A 171 -3.31 8.25 18.78
C ARG A 171 -4.00 8.22 17.42
N THR A 172 -3.36 7.66 16.39
CA THR A 172 -3.97 7.51 15.06
C THR A 172 -5.16 6.54 15.08
N LEU A 173 -5.10 5.47 15.88
CA LEU A 173 -6.19 4.50 16.01
C LEU A 173 -7.42 5.03 16.76
N LYS A 174 -7.34 6.20 17.42
CA LYS A 174 -8.49 6.81 18.11
C LYS A 174 -9.70 6.98 17.19
N LEU A 175 -9.48 7.20 15.90
CA LEU A 175 -10.54 7.28 14.89
C LEU A 175 -11.47 6.06 14.92
N TRP A 176 -10.96 4.86 15.22
CA TRP A 176 -11.75 3.63 15.28
C TRP A 176 -12.28 3.30 16.69
N GLY A 177 -11.98 4.13 17.69
CA GLY A 177 -12.56 4.02 19.04
C GLY A 177 -12.09 2.80 19.85
N PHE A 178 -10.94 2.20 19.54
CA PHE A 178 -10.36 1.09 20.31
C PHE A 178 -8.91 1.36 20.71
N THR A 179 -8.41 0.62 21.71
CA THR A 179 -6.99 0.60 22.10
C THR A 179 -6.35 -0.69 21.58
N CYS A 180 -5.28 -0.58 20.79
CA CYS A 180 -4.61 -1.74 20.23
C CYS A 180 -3.79 -2.48 21.29
N SER A 181 -3.98 -3.79 21.43
CA SER A 181 -3.30 -4.65 22.40
C SER A 181 -2.39 -5.70 21.75
N CYS A 182 -2.08 -5.55 20.45
CA CYS A 182 -1.16 -6.46 19.75
C CYS A 182 0.25 -6.45 20.38
N SER A 183 1.09 -7.44 20.05
CA SER A 183 2.43 -7.59 20.64
C SER A 183 3.32 -6.35 20.53
N LEU A 184 3.20 -5.56 19.45
CA LEU A 184 3.91 -4.29 19.31
C LEU A 184 3.38 -3.14 20.19
N CYS A 185 2.14 -3.23 20.67
CA CYS A 185 1.53 -2.21 21.52
C CYS A 185 1.52 -2.61 23.01
N GLN A 186 1.89 -3.84 23.32
CA GLN A 186 2.11 -4.28 24.70
C GLN A 186 3.31 -3.54 25.30
N ASP A 187 3.21 -3.22 26.59
CA ASP A 187 4.28 -2.52 27.31
C ASP A 187 5.32 -3.51 27.83
N SER A 188 6.19 -3.98 26.93
CA SER A 188 7.33 -4.83 27.29
C SER A 188 8.64 -4.05 27.16
N ILE A 189 9.66 -4.48 27.90
CA ILE A 189 11.01 -3.89 27.83
C ILE A 189 11.53 -3.97 26.38
N ASP A 190 11.35 -5.11 25.71
CA ASP A 190 11.78 -5.32 24.33
C ASP A 190 11.06 -4.38 23.35
N ALA A 191 9.76 -4.15 23.54
CA ALA A 191 9.00 -3.21 22.72
C ALA A 191 9.52 -1.77 22.87
N ARG A 192 9.78 -1.33 24.11
CA ARG A 192 10.31 0.01 24.41
C ARG A 192 11.72 0.22 23.84
N ILE A 193 12.60 -0.77 23.95
CA ILE A 193 13.95 -0.73 23.36
C ILE A 193 13.85 -0.66 21.84
N SER A 194 13.04 -1.54 21.24
CA SER A 194 12.88 -1.59 19.78
C SER A 194 12.33 -0.28 19.22
N GLU A 195 11.36 0.32 19.91
CA GLU A 195 10.79 1.61 19.57
C GLU A 195 11.82 2.75 19.65
N ARG A 196 12.58 2.82 20.73
CA ARG A 196 13.64 3.82 20.88
C ARG A 196 14.65 3.74 19.74
N ILE A 197 15.12 2.54 19.41
CA ILE A 197 16.05 2.30 18.30
C ILE A 197 15.43 2.75 16.96
N LEU A 198 14.15 2.46 16.73
CA LEU A 198 13.45 2.88 15.51
C LEU A 198 13.36 4.42 15.40
N VAL A 199 13.01 5.11 16.49
CA VAL A 199 12.95 6.58 16.52
C VAL A 199 14.33 7.19 16.26
N GLU A 200 15.36 6.72 16.97
CA GLU A 200 16.74 7.19 16.78
C GLU A 200 17.20 7.02 15.33
N ARG A 201 16.90 5.87 14.70
CA ARG A 201 17.19 5.62 13.28
C ARG A 201 16.43 6.56 12.34
N GLN A 202 15.14 6.78 12.57
CA GLN A 202 14.34 7.69 11.75
C GLN A 202 14.82 9.13 11.83
N THR A 203 15.04 9.63 13.04
CA THR A 203 15.56 10.99 13.26
C THR A 203 16.92 11.15 12.61
N LYS A 204 17.82 10.16 12.77
CA LYS A 204 19.13 10.17 12.13
C LYS A 204 19.03 10.16 10.60
N LEU A 205 18.16 9.32 10.02
CA LEU A 205 17.95 9.28 8.58
C LEU A 205 17.42 10.62 8.06
N GLN A 206 16.44 11.21 8.75
CA GLN A 206 15.90 12.53 8.39
C GLN A 206 16.99 13.61 8.44
N TYR A 207 17.80 13.62 9.50
CA TYR A 207 18.94 14.55 9.63
C TYR A 207 19.94 14.40 8.47
N LEU A 208 20.35 13.17 8.14
CA LEU A 208 21.26 12.91 7.01
C LEU A 208 20.66 13.37 5.67
N LEU A 209 19.34 13.35 5.53
CA LEU A 209 18.64 13.73 4.30
C LEU A 209 18.47 15.25 4.12
N ILE A 210 18.51 16.05 5.18
CA ILE A 210 18.25 17.49 5.11
C ILE A 210 19.53 18.33 4.87
N GLY A 211 19.42 19.36 4.04
CA GLY A 211 20.17 20.63 4.21
C GLY A 211 21.66 20.70 3.83
N HIS A 212 22.29 19.64 3.31
CA HIS A 212 23.70 19.73 2.87
C HIS A 212 24.05 18.70 1.79
N ARG A 213 25.18 18.92 1.11
CA ARG A 213 25.78 17.97 0.16
C ARG A 213 26.28 16.75 0.94
N LYS A 214 25.74 15.58 0.62
CA LYS A 214 26.04 14.33 1.32
C LYS A 214 27.36 13.75 0.87
N SER A 215 28.18 13.37 1.84
CA SER A 215 29.39 12.60 1.64
C SER A 215 29.09 11.13 1.36
N SER A 216 30.11 10.37 0.93
CA SER A 216 30.01 8.92 0.83
C SER A 216 29.78 8.26 2.20
N ALA A 217 30.19 8.87 3.31
CA ALA A 217 29.92 8.34 4.65
C ALA A 217 28.43 8.48 5.00
N ASP A 218 27.81 9.62 4.68
CA ASP A 218 26.39 9.86 4.94
C ASP A 218 25.49 8.87 4.20
N TRP A 219 25.81 8.61 2.93
CA TRP A 219 25.05 7.63 2.15
C TRP A 219 25.22 6.20 2.67
N LYS A 220 26.41 5.83 3.16
CA LYS A 220 26.62 4.50 3.79
C LYS A 220 25.75 4.36 5.03
N GLN A 221 25.70 5.39 5.88
CA GLN A 221 24.83 5.39 7.05
C GLN A 221 23.35 5.32 6.66
N CYS A 222 22.93 6.01 5.59
CA CYS A 222 21.55 5.89 5.09
C CYS A 222 21.21 4.45 4.66
N VAL A 223 22.12 3.75 3.95
CA VAL A 223 21.94 2.34 3.57
C VAL A 223 21.83 1.46 4.82
N GLU A 224 22.71 1.64 5.79
CA GLU A 224 22.72 0.88 7.05
C GLU A 224 21.41 1.08 7.84
N ILE A 225 20.94 2.32 7.97
CA ILE A 225 19.66 2.60 8.65
C ILE A 225 18.50 1.91 7.92
N CYS A 226 18.42 1.99 6.59
CA CYS A 226 17.34 1.36 5.84
C CYS A 226 17.35 -0.16 5.97
N THR A 227 18.52 -0.80 5.91
CA THR A 227 18.64 -2.26 6.00
C THR A 227 18.39 -2.78 7.40
N THR A 228 18.90 -2.11 8.43
CA THR A 228 18.64 -2.48 9.83
C THR A 228 17.18 -2.27 10.21
N THR A 229 16.50 -1.24 9.69
CA THR A 229 15.05 -1.06 9.84
C THR A 229 14.27 -2.21 9.17
N ALA A 230 14.64 -2.62 7.95
CA ALA A 230 14.00 -3.75 7.26
C ALA A 230 14.17 -5.08 8.02
N SER A 231 15.31 -5.27 8.67
CA SER A 231 15.56 -6.43 9.55
C SER A 231 14.70 -6.36 10.82
N SER A 232 14.64 -5.20 11.50
CA SER A 232 13.81 -5.02 12.70
C SER A 232 12.33 -5.29 12.43
N GLN A 233 11.79 -4.85 11.30
CA GLN A 233 10.40 -5.14 10.90
C GLN A 233 10.13 -6.64 10.74
N THR A 234 11.12 -7.40 10.28
CA THR A 234 11.00 -8.86 10.17
C THR A 234 10.90 -9.50 11.55
N VAL A 235 11.81 -9.13 12.45
CA VAL A 235 11.87 -9.64 13.83
C VAL A 235 10.59 -9.28 14.61
N GLN A 236 10.07 -8.08 14.39
CA GLN A 236 8.84 -7.59 15.04
C GLN A 236 7.55 -8.21 14.48
N GLY A 237 7.65 -9.04 13.43
CA GLY A 237 6.47 -9.59 12.77
C GLY A 237 5.65 -8.53 12.04
N THR A 238 6.28 -7.49 11.50
CA THR A 238 5.68 -6.49 10.61
C THR A 238 6.23 -6.59 9.18
N PRO A 239 6.16 -7.75 8.50
CA PRO A 239 6.61 -7.89 7.12
C PRO A 239 5.59 -7.27 6.13
N THR A 240 5.08 -6.06 6.41
CA THR A 240 4.18 -5.29 5.54
C THR A 240 4.97 -4.68 4.37
N ARG A 241 4.28 -3.96 3.48
CA ARG A 241 4.94 -3.26 2.36
C ARG A 241 5.98 -2.21 2.80
N GLU A 242 5.89 -1.68 4.02
CA GLU A 242 6.89 -0.75 4.61
C GLU A 242 8.32 -1.32 4.60
N ARG A 243 8.46 -2.65 4.61
CA ARG A 243 9.76 -3.33 4.46
C ARG A 243 10.32 -3.24 3.05
N SER A 244 9.46 -3.35 2.04
CA SER A 244 9.88 -3.17 0.65
C SER A 244 10.35 -1.73 0.41
N LEU A 245 9.67 -0.75 1.01
CA LEU A 245 10.12 0.65 0.96
C LEU A 245 11.50 0.84 1.60
N SER A 246 11.78 0.16 2.71
CA SER A 246 13.10 0.20 3.35
C SER A 246 14.19 -0.32 2.41
N PHE A 247 13.95 -1.45 1.74
CA PHE A 247 14.89 -1.97 0.73
C PHE A 247 15.05 -1.04 -0.47
N LEU A 248 13.98 -0.45 -1.00
CA LEU A 248 14.10 0.49 -2.12
C LEU A 248 14.85 1.76 -1.76
N ASN A 249 14.73 2.25 -0.52
CA ASN A 249 15.56 3.34 -0.03
C ASN A 249 17.04 2.92 0.07
N ALA A 250 17.33 1.73 0.58
CA ALA A 250 18.69 1.19 0.60
C ALA A 250 19.27 1.06 -0.82
N ALA A 251 18.47 0.63 -1.80
CA ALA A 251 18.87 0.58 -3.21
C ALA A 251 19.22 1.97 -3.75
N LYS A 252 18.34 2.96 -3.52
CA LYS A 252 18.54 4.35 -3.93
C LYS A 252 19.82 4.95 -3.36
N TYR A 253 20.14 4.70 -2.09
CA TYR A 253 21.37 5.21 -1.47
C TYR A 253 22.62 4.43 -1.91
N SER A 254 22.51 3.12 -2.15
CA SER A 254 23.60 2.32 -2.72
C SER A 254 23.94 2.78 -4.14
N TRP A 255 22.93 3.15 -4.92
CA TRP A 255 23.10 3.74 -6.24
C TRP A 255 23.89 5.06 -6.17
N ARG A 256 23.57 5.94 -5.20
CA ARG A 256 24.31 7.20 -4.97
C ARG A 256 25.78 6.99 -4.62
N LEU A 257 26.10 5.85 -4.01
CA LEU A 257 27.47 5.44 -3.66
C LEU A 257 28.24 4.82 -4.83
N GLY A 258 27.59 4.56 -5.97
CA GLY A 258 28.18 3.76 -7.05
C GLY A 258 28.26 2.25 -6.76
N ARG A 259 27.60 1.78 -5.69
CA ARG A 259 27.53 0.34 -5.34
C ARG A 259 26.31 -0.28 -6.01
N TRP A 260 26.42 -0.53 -7.31
CA TRP A 260 25.28 -0.93 -8.13
C TRP A 260 24.85 -2.38 -7.89
N ASP A 261 25.80 -3.26 -7.58
CA ASP A 261 25.58 -4.62 -7.10
C ASP A 261 24.70 -4.65 -5.84
N HIS A 262 24.99 -3.78 -4.87
CA HIS A 262 24.15 -3.61 -3.68
C HIS A 262 22.77 -3.05 -4.03
N ALA A 263 22.70 -2.09 -4.96
CA ALA A 263 21.41 -1.54 -5.42
C ALA A 263 20.53 -2.64 -6.03
N GLU A 264 21.10 -3.51 -6.86
CA GLU A 264 20.42 -4.65 -7.47
C GLU A 264 19.91 -5.63 -6.41
N TYR A 265 20.77 -5.99 -5.45
CA TYR A 265 20.42 -6.86 -4.34
C TYR A 265 19.20 -6.35 -3.57
N TYR A 266 19.17 -5.05 -3.24
CA TYR A 266 18.06 -4.47 -2.49
C TYR A 266 16.77 -4.36 -3.31
N ILE A 267 16.84 -4.08 -4.62
CA ILE A 267 15.64 -4.10 -5.49
C ILE A 267 15.08 -5.51 -5.60
N LYS A 268 15.94 -6.53 -5.78
CA LYS A 268 15.52 -7.94 -5.77
C LYS A 268 14.86 -8.32 -4.45
N SER A 269 15.43 -7.88 -3.33
CA SER A 269 14.88 -8.11 -1.99
C SER A 269 13.50 -7.46 -1.81
N ALA A 270 13.33 -6.21 -2.29
CA ALA A 270 12.04 -5.54 -2.30
C ALA A 270 11.01 -6.31 -3.14
N LEU A 271 11.38 -6.72 -4.36
CA LEU A 271 10.48 -7.46 -5.26
C LEU A 271 10.06 -8.82 -4.70
N GLN A 272 10.98 -9.57 -4.11
CA GLN A 272 10.63 -10.84 -3.47
C GLN A 272 9.60 -10.64 -2.35
N HIS A 273 9.73 -9.55 -1.60
CA HIS A 273 8.79 -9.19 -0.54
C HIS A 273 7.44 -8.72 -1.11
N GLU A 274 7.44 -7.89 -2.15
CA GLU A 274 6.21 -7.44 -2.81
C GLU A 274 5.44 -8.58 -3.44
N LYS A 275 6.12 -9.55 -4.05
CA LYS A 275 5.45 -10.74 -4.59
C LYS A 275 4.55 -11.41 -3.53
N ILE A 276 4.97 -11.41 -2.27
CA ILE A 276 4.23 -11.98 -1.15
C ILE A 276 3.12 -11.04 -0.69
N CYS A 277 3.41 -9.74 -0.58
CA CYS A 277 2.47 -8.73 -0.09
C CYS A 277 1.33 -8.39 -1.04
N ILE A 278 1.53 -8.43 -2.35
CA ILE A 278 0.56 -7.92 -3.33
C ILE A 278 0.31 -8.87 -4.52
N GLY A 279 1.17 -9.89 -4.71
CA GLY A 279 1.09 -10.81 -5.85
C GLY A 279 1.82 -10.30 -7.09
N THR A 280 1.96 -11.17 -8.10
CA THR A 280 2.74 -10.88 -9.33
C THR A 280 1.97 -10.09 -10.38
N ASP A 281 0.64 -10.05 -10.27
CA ASP A 281 -0.29 -9.35 -11.16
C ASP A 281 -0.53 -7.89 -10.75
N HIS A 282 0.03 -7.46 -9.60
CA HIS A 282 -0.14 -6.10 -9.10
C HIS A 282 0.74 -5.09 -9.89
N PRO A 283 0.22 -3.91 -10.27
CA PRO A 283 0.96 -2.88 -11.00
C PRO A 283 2.33 -2.54 -10.40
N ASP A 284 2.40 -2.28 -9.09
CA ASP A 284 3.65 -1.96 -8.38
C ASP A 284 4.71 -3.06 -8.50
N TYR A 285 4.32 -4.34 -8.48
CA TYR A 285 5.25 -5.45 -8.65
C TYR A 285 5.84 -5.47 -10.06
N ILE A 286 4.97 -5.32 -11.08
CA ILE A 286 5.38 -5.23 -12.48
C ILE A 286 6.30 -4.02 -12.70
N TYR A 287 5.96 -2.88 -12.10
CA TYR A 287 6.78 -1.68 -12.20
C TYR A 287 8.15 -1.84 -11.53
N GLY A 288 8.21 -2.48 -10.35
CA GLY A 288 9.47 -2.83 -9.71
C GLY A 288 10.32 -3.79 -10.57
N GLN A 289 9.72 -4.77 -11.24
CA GLN A 289 10.43 -5.67 -12.16
C GLN A 289 11.07 -4.89 -13.34
N ARG A 290 10.35 -3.91 -13.89
CA ARG A 290 10.88 -3.02 -14.93
C ARG A 290 12.08 -2.22 -14.43
N ILE A 291 12.03 -1.71 -13.20
CA ILE A 291 13.17 -1.03 -12.58
C ILE A 291 14.37 -1.96 -12.42
N LEU A 292 14.16 -3.22 -12.01
CA LEU A 292 15.25 -4.19 -11.95
C LEU A 292 15.89 -4.44 -13.33
N ILE A 293 15.10 -4.54 -14.39
CA ILE A 293 15.60 -4.71 -15.76
C ILE A 293 16.42 -3.50 -16.18
N LEU A 294 15.86 -2.29 -16.02
CA LEU A 294 16.56 -1.04 -16.33
C LEU A 294 17.88 -0.91 -15.57
N LEU A 295 17.93 -1.40 -14.32
CA LEU A 295 19.15 -1.35 -13.50
C LEU A 295 20.21 -2.28 -14.05
N LYS A 296 19.84 -3.54 -14.33
CA LYS A 296 20.75 -4.52 -14.93
C LYS A 296 21.28 -4.03 -16.26
N THR A 297 20.41 -3.44 -17.08
CA THR A 297 20.80 -2.80 -18.33
C THR A 297 21.80 -1.66 -18.07
N ALA A 298 21.51 -0.73 -17.16
CA ALA A 298 22.42 0.36 -16.83
C ALA A 298 23.78 -0.08 -16.22
N ILE A 299 23.81 -1.21 -15.51
CA ILE A 299 25.03 -1.84 -14.99
C ILE A 299 25.82 -2.49 -16.13
N ALA A 300 25.14 -3.24 -16.99
CA ALA A 300 25.74 -3.92 -18.13
C ALA A 300 26.19 -2.93 -19.22
N GLU A 301 25.57 -1.75 -19.31
CA GLU A 301 25.89 -0.62 -20.19
C GLU A 301 27.17 0.14 -19.84
N GLN A 302 28.07 -0.49 -19.09
CA GLN A 302 29.48 -0.22 -19.32
C GLN A 302 29.91 -0.73 -20.72
N ASP A 303 29.21 -1.72 -21.32
CA ASP A 303 29.36 -2.16 -22.74
C ASP A 303 28.10 -2.80 -23.44
N ALA A 304 26.95 -3.05 -22.76
CA ALA A 304 25.89 -3.96 -23.23
C ALA A 304 24.53 -3.37 -23.72
N TYR A 305 24.42 -2.05 -24.02
CA TYR A 305 23.15 -1.40 -24.45
C TYR A 305 22.46 -2.10 -25.64
N LYS A 306 23.25 -2.70 -26.52
CA LYS A 306 22.78 -3.26 -27.80
C LYS A 306 21.89 -4.50 -27.64
N SER A 307 22.07 -5.31 -26.59
CA SER A 307 21.31 -6.56 -26.38
C SER A 307 19.98 -6.36 -25.66
N ALA A 308 19.83 -5.30 -24.86
CA ALA A 308 18.56 -4.97 -24.18
C ALA A 308 17.47 -4.45 -25.15
N LYS A 309 17.87 -4.03 -26.36
CA LYS A 309 16.99 -3.55 -27.43
C LYS A 309 16.07 -4.64 -27.98
N GLU A 310 16.45 -5.92 -27.88
CA GLU A 310 15.71 -7.06 -28.46
C GLU A 310 14.57 -7.57 -27.55
N LEU A 311 14.64 -7.33 -26.24
CA LEU A 311 13.57 -7.65 -25.27
C LEU A 311 12.40 -6.65 -25.28
N ARG A 312 12.44 -5.63 -26.15
CA ARG A 312 11.51 -4.48 -26.19
C ARG A 312 10.22 -4.73 -26.99
N ASN A 313 10.09 -5.88 -27.66
CA ASN A 313 9.03 -6.13 -28.64
C ASN A 313 7.91 -7.09 -28.14
N SER A 314 7.47 -6.98 -26.88
CA SER A 314 6.20 -7.58 -26.46
C SER A 314 5.09 -6.53 -26.50
N ASP A 315 4.00 -6.82 -27.20
CA ASP A 315 2.84 -5.92 -27.41
C ASP A 315 2.26 -5.32 -26.11
N ASP A 316 2.44 -5.99 -24.96
CA ASP A 316 2.02 -5.52 -23.62
C ASP A 316 2.68 -4.22 -23.11
N LEU A 317 3.76 -3.75 -23.77
CA LEU A 317 4.47 -2.53 -23.36
C LEU A 317 3.99 -1.27 -24.08
N ARG A 318 3.28 -1.38 -25.21
CA ARG A 318 2.82 -0.22 -25.98
C ARG A 318 1.68 0.51 -25.27
N GLU A 319 0.73 -0.24 -24.72
CA GLU A 319 -0.44 0.29 -24.01
C GLU A 319 -0.07 0.92 -22.65
N LEU A 320 0.94 0.37 -21.98
CA LEU A 320 1.49 0.92 -20.73
C LEU A 320 2.42 2.12 -20.96
N ALA A 321 3.17 2.15 -22.05
CA ALA A 321 3.92 3.33 -22.48
C ALA A 321 2.98 4.49 -22.88
N GLU A 322 1.84 4.20 -23.52
CA GLU A 322 0.82 5.18 -23.84
C GLU A 322 0.15 5.76 -22.57
N ARG A 323 -0.12 4.94 -21.54
CA ARG A 323 -0.61 5.43 -20.23
C ARG A 323 0.43 6.27 -19.48
N TRP A 324 1.71 5.92 -19.60
CA TRP A 324 2.82 6.71 -19.04
C TRP A 324 3.03 8.03 -19.79
N ASP A 325 2.84 8.04 -21.10
CA ASP A 325 2.81 9.25 -21.91
C ASP A 325 1.63 10.15 -21.55
N GLN A 326 0.46 9.59 -21.21
CA GLN A 326 -0.68 10.37 -20.71
C GLN A 326 -0.43 10.97 -19.32
N TYR A 327 0.20 10.23 -18.41
CA TYR A 327 0.60 10.73 -17.09
C TYR A 327 1.71 11.80 -17.18
N ALA A 328 2.67 11.63 -18.08
CA ALA A 328 3.72 12.60 -18.38
C ALA A 328 3.19 13.85 -19.11
N LYS A 329 2.12 13.73 -19.90
CA LYS A 329 1.41 14.87 -20.53
C LYS A 329 0.59 15.67 -19.50
N TRP A 330 0.07 15.04 -18.45
CA TRP A 330 -0.74 15.70 -17.41
C TRP A 330 0.08 16.55 -16.42
N GLN A 331 1.28 16.13 -16.04
CA GLN A 331 2.14 16.94 -15.16
C GLN A 331 2.65 18.24 -15.80
N LEU A 332 2.43 18.45 -17.10
CA LEU A 332 3.16 19.41 -17.91
C LEU A 332 2.26 20.14 -18.90
N ASN A 333 1.54 21.13 -18.39
CA ASN A 333 0.96 22.20 -19.19
C ASN A 333 1.28 23.56 -18.52
N PRO A 334 1.49 24.69 -19.23
CA PRO A 334 1.79 24.86 -20.67
C PRO A 334 3.14 25.55 -21.02
N GLN A 335 3.69 26.43 -20.18
CA GLN A 335 4.80 27.33 -20.59
C GLN A 335 6.20 26.74 -20.33
N THR A 336 6.38 25.95 -19.28
CA THR A 336 7.71 25.58 -18.78
C THR A 336 8.37 24.40 -19.48
N LYS A 337 7.67 23.71 -20.39
CA LYS A 337 8.27 22.64 -21.21
C LYS A 337 8.48 23.00 -22.67
N GLN A 338 8.23 24.25 -23.07
CA GLN A 338 8.39 24.67 -24.46
C GLN A 338 9.84 24.53 -24.98
N LYS A 339 10.85 24.44 -24.08
CA LYS A 339 12.26 24.19 -24.42
C LYS A 339 12.70 22.72 -24.39
N MET A 340 11.87 21.77 -23.96
CA MET A 340 12.15 20.32 -24.06
C MET A 340 11.36 19.67 -25.21
N ARG A 341 10.76 20.48 -26.10
CA ARG A 341 9.89 20.10 -27.23
C ARG A 341 10.67 19.98 -28.55
N GLU A 342 11.80 19.29 -28.55
CA GLU A 342 12.34 18.77 -29.81
C GLU A 342 12.17 17.24 -29.82
N PRO A 343 11.61 16.64 -30.89
CA PRO A 343 11.22 15.21 -30.92
C PRO A 343 12.37 14.20 -30.77
N GLU A 344 13.62 14.65 -30.71
CA GLU A 344 14.83 13.84 -30.88
C GLU A 344 15.57 13.55 -29.56
N HIS A 345 15.13 14.13 -28.44
CA HIS A 345 15.88 14.14 -27.18
C HIS A 345 15.03 13.68 -25.97
N ASP A 346 14.72 12.37 -25.89
CA ASP A 346 14.45 11.78 -24.57
C ASP A 346 15.78 11.58 -23.84
N TRP A 347 16.14 12.52 -22.95
CA TRP A 347 17.38 12.44 -22.18
C TRP A 347 17.55 11.12 -21.41
N ARG A 348 16.44 10.41 -21.12
CA ARG A 348 16.46 9.10 -20.47
C ARG A 348 17.08 8.01 -21.36
N LEU A 349 17.07 8.20 -22.69
CA LEU A 349 17.76 7.35 -23.66
C LEU A 349 19.28 7.61 -23.70
N HIS A 350 19.76 8.77 -23.22
CA HIS A 350 21.17 9.19 -23.29
C HIS A 350 21.89 9.18 -21.93
N ASN A 351 21.16 8.99 -20.82
CA ASN A 351 21.76 8.86 -19.49
C ASN A 351 21.01 7.79 -18.67
N PRO A 352 21.26 6.50 -18.94
CA PRO A 352 20.60 5.37 -18.28
C PRO A 352 20.78 5.43 -16.76
N ARG A 353 21.91 5.96 -16.29
CA ARG A 353 22.19 6.14 -14.86
C ARG A 353 21.28 7.17 -14.19
N LYS A 354 20.99 8.28 -14.87
CA LYS A 354 20.09 9.32 -14.39
C LYS A 354 18.63 8.88 -14.52
N ALA A 355 18.27 8.16 -15.58
CA ALA A 355 16.94 7.59 -15.76
C ALA A 355 16.59 6.60 -14.63
N MET A 356 17.54 5.72 -14.28
CA MET A 356 17.42 4.80 -13.15
C MET A 356 17.20 5.53 -11.82
N TRP A 357 17.97 6.58 -11.57
CA TRP A 357 17.82 7.35 -10.34
C TRP A 357 16.39 7.91 -10.18
N TRP A 358 15.83 8.47 -11.25
CA TRP A 358 14.46 8.98 -11.23
C TRP A 358 13.42 7.86 -11.09
N ALA A 359 13.61 6.71 -11.74
CA ALA A 359 12.72 5.57 -11.58
C ALA A 359 12.69 5.06 -10.12
N LEU A 360 13.84 5.03 -9.44
CA LEU A 360 13.91 4.71 -8.01
C LEU A 360 13.27 5.78 -7.11
N VAL A 361 13.34 7.05 -7.49
CA VAL A 361 12.66 8.13 -6.78
C VAL A 361 11.15 8.00 -6.93
N ASP A 362 10.68 7.77 -8.16
CA ASP A 362 9.25 7.64 -8.46
C ASP A 362 8.65 6.39 -7.83
N LEU A 363 9.30 5.22 -7.89
CA LEU A 363 8.82 4.02 -7.20
C LEU A 363 8.72 4.21 -5.68
N ASN A 364 9.69 4.93 -5.08
CA ASN A 364 9.62 5.29 -3.66
C ASN A 364 8.54 6.36 -3.36
N ARG A 365 8.12 7.16 -4.35
CA ARG A 365 7.08 8.18 -4.21
C ARG A 365 5.70 7.56 -4.38
N GLU A 366 5.48 6.78 -5.43
CA GLU A 366 4.24 6.05 -5.69
C GLU A 366 3.88 5.13 -4.54
N LYS A 367 4.86 4.40 -4.00
CA LYS A 367 4.63 3.62 -2.78
C LYS A 367 4.15 4.49 -1.64
N ARG A 368 4.80 5.62 -1.37
CA ARG A 368 4.37 6.57 -0.34
C ARG A 368 2.99 7.20 -0.60
N GLU A 369 2.64 7.48 -1.85
CA GLU A 369 1.32 8.02 -2.22
C GLU A 369 0.21 6.95 -2.16
N HIS A 370 0.53 5.68 -2.39
CA HIS A 370 -0.39 4.55 -2.20
C HIS A 370 -0.46 4.10 -0.72
N GLU A 371 0.56 4.45 0.06
CA GLU A 371 0.72 4.17 1.49
C GLU A 371 0.10 5.25 2.38
N ASP A 372 0.01 6.51 1.93
CA ASP A 372 -0.58 7.62 2.69
C ASP A 372 -1.86 8.20 2.06
N PRO A 373 -3.02 7.56 2.29
CA PRO A 373 -4.31 8.22 2.13
C PRO A 373 -4.82 8.81 3.45
N GLN A 374 -4.02 8.92 4.52
CA GLN A 374 -4.49 9.44 5.80
C GLN A 374 -4.51 10.96 5.79
N HIS A 375 -5.52 11.50 5.14
CA HIS A 375 -6.52 12.38 5.73
C HIS A 375 -7.41 12.88 4.59
N VAL A 376 -8.66 12.41 4.57
CA VAL A 376 -9.72 13.27 4.02
C VAL A 376 -9.85 14.41 5.02
N ALA A 377 -9.37 15.60 4.66
CA ALA A 377 -9.94 16.81 5.23
C ALA A 377 -11.38 16.84 4.73
N ILE A 378 -12.32 16.36 5.56
CA ILE A 378 -13.76 16.28 5.28
C ILE A 378 -14.39 17.66 5.37
#